data_AF-A0A183JIP2-F1
#
_entry.id   AF-A0A183JIP2-F1
#
_cell.length_a   1.000
_cell.length_b   1.000
_cell.length_c   1.000
_cell.angle_alpha   90.00
_cell.angle_beta   90.00
_cell.angle_gamma   90.00
#
_symmetry.space_group_name_H-M   'P 1'
#
loop_
_entity.id
_entity.type
_entity.pdbx_description
1 polymer ?
#
loop_
_entity_poly.entity_id
_entity_poly.type
_entity_poly.pdbx_seq_one_letter_code
_entity_poly.pdbx_strand_id
1 'polypeptide(L)'
;MGVNYVVGEVADFHASPFIMVSSSGGESQRPPVSCKPLRSATISLPNQMNISISFNSVVNAAGPWAAHVAELAEIGSENLPLRLPVEPRYRQIFVVRPKNTLSHIESHYPLPGLDMPFMIDHNRLFIERRDLSGEFIVYSDNPKFDSLNNNCNKQIARLDNVPVKERHHKQ
;
A
#
# COMPACT_ATOMS: atom_id res chain seq x y z
N MET A 1 -5.62 16.72 25.83
CA MET A 1 -5.04 16.32 24.53
C MET A 1 -6.08 15.47 23.83
N GLY A 2 -6.65 15.97 22.74
CA GLY A 2 -7.69 15.27 21.98
C GLY A 2 -7.15 14.74 20.67
N VAL A 3 -7.70 13.63 20.19
CA VAL A 3 -7.44 13.11 18.84
C VAL A 3 -8.69 13.33 18.01
N ASN A 4 -8.54 14.00 16.87
CA ASN A 4 -9.61 14.17 15.90
C ASN A 4 -9.34 13.25 14.72
N TYR A 5 -10.27 12.35 14.45
CA TYR A 5 -10.19 11.46 13.29
C TYR A 5 -10.96 12.08 12.12
N VAL A 6 -10.31 12.13 10.97
CA VAL A 6 -10.90 12.56 9.71
C VAL A 6 -10.70 11.43 8.71
N VAL A 7 -11.78 11.03 8.05
CA VAL A 7 -11.76 10.03 6.98
C VAL A 7 -11.93 10.76 5.66
N GLY A 8 -10.92 10.69 4.80
CA GLY A 8 -10.91 11.36 3.50
C GLY A 8 -9.59 11.12 2.76
N GLU A 9 -9.53 11.61 1.53
CA GLU A 9 -8.35 11.52 0.65
C GLU A 9 -7.56 12.83 0.71
N VAL A 10 -6.24 12.75 0.80
CA VAL A 10 -5.38 13.94 0.70
C VAL A 10 -5.32 14.37 -0.76
N ALA A 11 -5.86 15.55 -1.05
CA ALA A 11 -5.92 16.09 -2.41
C ALA A 11 -4.71 16.97 -2.74
N ASP A 12 -4.19 17.73 -1.77
CA ASP A 12 -3.07 18.66 -1.99
C ASP A 12 -2.40 19.08 -0.68
N PHE A 13 -1.19 19.63 -0.76
CA PHE A 13 -0.49 20.28 0.34
C PHE A 13 -0.22 21.76 0.05
N HIS A 14 -0.43 22.60 1.06
CA HIS A 14 -0.04 24.01 0.99
C HIS A 14 1.26 24.24 1.75
N ALA A 15 2.28 24.64 0.99
CA ALA A 15 3.58 25.02 1.52
C ALA A 15 3.62 26.50 1.92
N SER A 16 4.40 26.81 2.95
CA SER A 16 4.71 28.17 3.36
C SER A 16 5.51 28.91 2.27
N PRO A 17 5.31 30.23 2.10
CA PRO A 17 6.13 31.03 1.19
C PRO A 17 7.59 31.17 1.67
N PHE A 18 7.82 30.99 2.97
CA PHE A 18 9.16 31.03 3.57
C PHE A 18 9.91 29.73 3.30
N ILE A 19 11.19 29.85 2.99
CA ILE A 19 12.12 28.73 2.85
C ILE A 19 12.74 28.44 4.22
N MET A 20 12.73 27.18 4.63
CA MET A 20 13.45 26.70 5.80
C MET A 20 14.78 26.08 5.35
N VAL A 21 15.88 26.53 5.96
CA VAL A 21 17.21 25.96 5.73
C VAL A 21 17.62 25.19 6.97
N SER A 22 17.78 23.88 6.83
CA SER A 22 18.26 23.00 7.89
C SER A 22 19.74 22.68 7.64
N SER A 23 20.61 23.11 8.56
CA SER A 23 22.01 22.69 8.61
C SER A 23 22.17 21.54 9.60
N SER A 24 22.89 20.48 9.22
CA SER A 24 23.27 19.43 10.18
C SER A 24 24.44 19.93 11.03
N GLY A 25 24.21 20.24 12.30
CA GLY A 25 25.21 20.75 13.24
C GLY A 25 26.22 19.71 13.77
N GLY A 26 26.67 18.75 12.95
CA GLY A 26 27.63 17.71 13.36
C GLY A 26 28.54 17.26 12.22
N GLU A 27 29.63 16.54 12.55
CA GLU A 27 30.77 16.13 11.69
C GLU A 27 30.44 15.59 10.29
N SER A 28 29.19 15.21 10.03
CA SER A 28 28.74 14.86 8.69
C SER A 28 28.52 16.13 7.86
N GLN A 29 29.44 16.43 6.95
CA GLN A 29 29.36 17.52 5.97
C GLN A 29 28.26 17.29 4.92
N ARG A 30 27.00 17.13 5.34
CA ARG A 30 25.88 17.10 4.41
C ARG A 30 25.57 18.54 3.98
N PRO A 31 25.33 18.79 2.68
CA PRO A 31 24.87 20.10 2.24
C PRO A 31 23.57 20.47 2.94
N PRO A 32 23.37 21.75 3.29
CA PRO A 32 22.15 22.21 3.94
C PRO A 32 20.94 21.90 3.07
N VAL A 33 19.88 21.41 3.71
CA VAL A 33 18.62 21.12 3.02
C VAL A 33 17.74 22.36 3.10
N SER A 34 17.37 22.89 1.95
CA SER A 34 16.47 24.03 1.80
C SER A 34 15.13 23.52 1.27
N CYS A 35 14.05 23.71 2.03
CA CYS A 35 12.71 23.30 1.60
C CYS A 35 11.65 24.29 2.09
N LYS A 36 10.52 24.34 1.37
CA LYS A 36 9.34 25.06 1.85
C LYS A 36 8.60 24.16 2.84
N PRO A 37 8.38 24.58 4.10
CA PRO A 37 7.69 23.75 5.06
C PRO A 37 6.19 23.69 4.74
N LEU A 38 5.63 22.49 4.76
CA LEU A 38 4.18 22.28 4.62
C LEU A 38 3.44 22.85 5.84
N ARG A 39 2.28 23.47 5.62
CA ARG A 39 1.48 24.13 6.66
C ARG A 39 0.07 23.58 6.79
N SER A 40 -0.49 23.11 5.69
CA SER A 40 -1.81 22.50 5.71
C SER A 40 -1.96 21.48 4.58
N ALA A 41 -2.89 20.55 4.77
CA ALA A 41 -3.32 19.61 3.75
C ALA A 41 -4.79 19.86 3.42
N THR A 42 -5.13 19.75 2.15
CA THR A 42 -6.51 19.74 1.67
C THR A 42 -6.98 18.29 1.62
N ILE A 43 -8.06 17.99 2.32
CA ILE A 43 -8.66 16.65 2.42
C ILE A 43 -10.02 16.68 1.74
N SER A 44 -10.19 15.81 0.75
CA SER A 44 -11.46 15.52 0.11
C SER A 44 -12.24 14.50 0.97
N LEU A 45 -13.38 14.93 1.48
CA LEU A 45 -14.28 14.10 2.28
C LEU A 45 -15.17 13.22 1.37
N PRO A 46 -15.76 12.12 1.88
CA PRO A 46 -16.64 11.24 1.11
C PRO A 46 -17.87 11.94 0.50
N ASN A 47 -18.28 13.07 1.07
CA ASN A 47 -19.37 13.90 0.58
C ASN A 47 -18.93 14.94 -0.46
N GLN A 48 -17.73 14.80 -1.03
CA GLN A 48 -17.12 15.69 -2.02
C GLN A 48 -16.84 17.11 -1.52
N MET A 49 -16.86 17.33 -0.20
CA MET A 49 -16.41 18.59 0.39
C MET A 49 -14.91 18.54 0.66
N ASN A 50 -14.23 19.65 0.38
CA ASN A 50 -12.82 19.82 0.71
C ASN A 50 -12.68 20.59 2.02
N ILE A 51 -11.89 20.05 2.94
CA ILE A 51 -11.51 20.73 4.18
C ILE A 51 -10.00 20.94 4.22
N SER A 52 -9.55 22.01 4.86
CA SER A 52 -8.12 22.26 5.07
C SER A 52 -7.76 22.00 6.52
N ILE A 53 -6.74 21.17 6.76
CA ILE A 53 -6.22 20.87 8.10
C ILE A 53 -4.83 21.46 8.21
N SER A 54 -4.65 22.40 9.14
CA SER A 54 -3.36 22.98 9.48
C SER A 54 -2.58 22.08 10.44
N PHE A 55 -1.25 22.05 10.27
CA PHE A 55 -0.36 21.25 11.10
C PHE A 55 1.03 21.88 11.22
N ASN A 56 1.73 21.52 12.30
CA ASN A 56 3.16 21.85 12.48
C ASN A 56 4.07 20.75 11.91
N SER A 57 3.60 19.51 11.89
CA SER A 57 4.33 18.35 11.37
C SER A 57 3.33 17.34 10.81
N VAL A 58 3.73 16.63 9.77
CA VAL A 58 2.93 15.60 9.11
C VAL A 58 3.76 14.34 8.96
N VAL A 59 3.14 13.19 9.19
CA VAL A 59 3.76 11.87 9.00
C VAL A 59 3.01 11.17 7.87
N ASN A 60 3.73 10.82 6.80
CA ASN A 60 3.18 10.04 5.71
C ASN A 60 3.17 8.55 6.09
N ALA A 61 1.97 8.01 6.34
CA ALA A 61 1.74 6.60 6.65
C ALA A 61 0.81 5.94 5.62
N ALA A 62 0.80 6.41 4.37
CA ALA A 62 -0.12 5.95 3.34
C ALA A 62 0.24 4.58 2.70
N GLY A 63 1.18 3.83 3.31
CA GLY A 63 1.56 2.49 2.86
C GLY A 63 1.96 2.44 1.38
N PRO A 64 1.35 1.58 0.55
CA PRO A 64 1.60 1.52 -0.90
C PRO A 64 1.43 2.85 -1.64
N TRP A 65 0.55 3.75 -1.15
CA TRP A 65 0.28 5.05 -1.75
C TRP A 65 1.15 6.18 -1.20
N ALA A 66 2.14 5.86 -0.35
CA ALA A 66 3.02 6.87 0.25
C ALA A 66 3.77 7.70 -0.80
N ALA A 67 4.20 7.11 -1.91
CA ALA A 67 4.85 7.84 -2.99
C ALA A 67 3.93 8.90 -3.60
N HIS A 68 2.67 8.56 -3.89
CA HIS A 68 1.69 9.50 -4.41
C HIS A 68 1.43 10.68 -3.46
N VAL A 69 1.26 10.40 -2.16
CA VAL A 69 1.09 11.45 -1.15
C VAL A 69 2.33 12.35 -1.04
N ALA A 70 3.53 11.79 -1.23
CA ALA A 70 4.76 12.58 -1.22
C ALA A 70 4.88 13.48 -2.46
N GLU A 71 4.42 13.02 -3.63
CA GLU A 71 4.36 13.84 -4.85
C GLU A 71 3.45 15.06 -4.68
N LEU A 72 2.31 14.92 -3.99
CA LEU A 72 1.45 16.05 -3.61
C LEU A 72 2.17 17.08 -2.72
N ALA A 73 3.22 16.65 -2.01
CA ALA A 73 4.07 17.51 -1.18
C ALA A 73 5.30 18.06 -1.93
N GLU A 74 5.29 18.06 -3.26
CA GLU A 74 6.40 18.43 -4.14
C GLU A 74 7.66 17.53 -4.01
N ILE A 75 7.57 16.37 -3.34
CA ILE A 75 8.66 15.40 -3.30
C ILE A 75 8.69 14.65 -4.64
N GLY A 76 9.87 14.57 -5.26
CA GLY A 76 10.03 14.10 -6.64
C GLY A 76 9.89 15.19 -7.71
N SER A 77 9.78 16.46 -7.32
CA SER A 77 9.79 17.63 -8.20
C SER A 77 11.21 18.16 -8.45
N GLU A 78 11.37 19.18 -9.29
CA GLU A 78 12.66 19.86 -9.53
C GLU A 78 13.32 20.36 -8.24
N ASN A 79 12.52 20.77 -7.24
CA ASN A 79 13.03 21.29 -5.96
C ASN A 79 13.48 20.18 -5.01
N LEU A 80 12.86 19.00 -5.10
CA LEU A 80 13.12 17.84 -4.26
C LEU A 80 13.15 16.58 -5.15
N PRO A 81 14.17 16.40 -6.01
CA PRO A 81 14.11 15.44 -7.12
C PRO A 81 14.05 13.96 -6.70
N LEU A 82 14.36 13.66 -5.44
CA LEU A 82 14.35 12.28 -4.93
C LEU A 82 12.92 11.84 -4.62
N ARG A 83 12.37 10.98 -5.48
CA ARG A 83 11.08 10.30 -5.25
C ARG A 83 11.19 9.23 -4.16
N LEU A 84 10.09 8.99 -3.47
CA LEU A 84 10.00 7.85 -2.55
C LEU A 84 10.04 6.53 -3.36
N PRO A 85 10.91 5.57 -3.00
CA PRO A 85 11.06 4.30 -3.70
C PRO A 85 9.99 3.29 -3.25
N VAL A 86 8.72 3.68 -3.33
CA VAL A 86 7.57 2.86 -2.91
C VAL A 86 6.58 2.78 -4.06
N GLU A 87 6.26 1.56 -4.50
CA GLU A 87 5.26 1.30 -5.52
C GLU A 87 4.22 0.31 -5.00
N PRO A 88 2.92 0.49 -5.31
CA PRO A 88 1.91 -0.50 -5.00
C PRO A 88 2.21 -1.83 -5.67
N ARG A 89 2.35 -2.89 -4.86
CA ARG A 89 2.57 -4.25 -5.35
C ARG A 89 1.47 -5.18 -4.85
N TYR A 90 0.72 -5.75 -5.79
CA TYR A 90 -0.29 -6.74 -5.49
C TYR A 90 0.35 -8.10 -5.21
N ARG A 91 -0.08 -8.78 -4.13
CA ARG A 91 0.37 -10.13 -3.77
C ARG A 91 -0.84 -11.03 -3.53
N GLN A 92 -0.81 -12.20 -4.13
CA GLN A 92 -1.82 -13.23 -3.91
C GLN A 92 -1.44 -14.06 -2.69
N ILE A 93 -2.41 -14.25 -1.81
CA ILE A 93 -2.28 -15.05 -0.59
C ILE A 93 -3.36 -16.12 -0.63
N PHE A 94 -2.97 -17.38 -0.53
CA PHE A 94 -3.85 -18.53 -0.51
C PHE A 94 -3.99 -19.03 0.93
N VAL A 95 -5.23 -19.22 1.39
CA VAL A 95 -5.50 -19.93 2.64
C VAL A 95 -5.84 -21.37 2.28
N VAL A 96 -4.93 -22.28 2.59
CA VAL A 96 -5.08 -23.70 2.32
C VAL A 96 -5.58 -24.38 3.59
N ARG A 97 -6.78 -24.97 3.53
CA ARG A 97 -7.31 -25.82 4.59
C ARG A 97 -7.24 -27.27 4.13
N PRO A 98 -6.28 -28.06 4.60
CA PRO A 98 -6.23 -29.47 4.27
C PRO A 98 -7.50 -30.15 4.77
N LYS A 99 -8.11 -30.99 3.94
CA LYS A 99 -9.21 -31.84 4.39
C LYS A 99 -8.60 -32.92 5.28
N ASN A 100 -8.97 -32.91 6.56
CA ASN A 100 -8.60 -33.95 7.51
C ASN A 100 -9.47 -35.19 7.24
N THR A 101 -9.33 -35.79 6.05
CA THR A 101 -10.15 -36.92 5.58
C THR A 101 -9.49 -38.27 5.73
N LEU A 102 -8.35 -38.36 6.41
CA LEU A 102 -7.79 -39.64 6.81
C LEU A 102 -7.87 -39.69 8.32
N SER A 103 -8.64 -40.66 8.80
CA SER A 103 -8.61 -41.12 10.18
C SER A 103 -7.16 -41.17 10.67
N HIS A 104 -6.92 -40.92 11.97
CA HIS A 104 -5.59 -41.04 12.59
C HIS A 104 -4.89 -42.40 12.35
N ILE A 105 -5.59 -43.35 11.72
CA ILE A 105 -5.19 -44.72 11.44
C ILE A 105 -4.72 -44.90 9.98
N GLU A 106 -5.13 -44.04 9.03
CA GLU A 106 -4.85 -44.22 7.58
C GLU A 106 -3.97 -43.13 6.96
N SER A 107 -3.66 -42.05 7.68
CA SER A 107 -2.73 -41.03 7.18
C SER A 107 -1.28 -41.48 7.38
N HIS A 108 -0.66 -41.99 6.31
CA HIS A 108 0.79 -42.25 6.29
C HIS A 108 1.65 -40.98 6.51
N TYR A 109 1.05 -39.78 6.43
CA TYR A 109 1.74 -38.51 6.63
C TYR A 109 0.87 -37.56 7.49
N PRO A 110 1.13 -37.44 8.80
CA PRO A 110 0.40 -36.49 9.64
C PRO A 110 0.63 -35.05 9.16
N LEU A 111 -0.41 -34.21 9.24
CA LEU A 111 -0.27 -32.79 8.93
C LEU A 111 0.69 -32.12 9.94
N PRO A 112 1.48 -31.12 9.51
CA PRO A 112 2.37 -30.38 10.41
C PRO A 112 1.65 -29.85 11.66
N GLY A 113 2.28 -30.06 12.82
CA GLY A 113 1.78 -29.67 14.14
C GLY A 113 1.86 -28.16 14.40
N LEU A 114 1.50 -27.75 15.62
CA LEU A 114 1.55 -26.33 16.05
C LEU A 114 2.98 -25.76 16.04
N ASP A 115 3.97 -26.62 16.18
CA ASP A 115 5.40 -26.31 16.16
C ASP A 115 5.98 -26.17 14.74
N MET A 116 5.14 -26.25 13.69
CA MET A 116 5.61 -26.04 12.32
C MET A 116 6.27 -24.65 12.18
N PRO A 117 7.54 -24.59 11.74
CA PRO A 117 8.21 -23.33 11.49
C PRO A 117 7.65 -22.63 10.25
N PHE A 118 7.91 -21.33 10.14
CA PHE A 118 7.74 -20.62 8.88
C PHE A 118 8.67 -21.22 7.81
N MET A 119 8.09 -21.79 6.76
CA MET A 119 8.84 -22.45 5.69
C MET A 119 9.02 -21.53 4.50
N ILE A 120 10.24 -21.50 3.96
CA ILE A 120 10.60 -20.76 2.76
C ILE A 120 11.25 -21.73 1.78
N ASP A 121 10.65 -21.92 0.61
CA ASP A 121 11.25 -22.68 -0.47
C ASP A 121 12.22 -21.84 -1.31
N HIS A 122 13.15 -22.48 -2.02
CA HIS A 122 14.08 -21.84 -2.95
C HIS A 122 13.40 -21.00 -4.03
N ASN A 123 12.15 -21.32 -4.40
CA ASN A 123 11.35 -20.54 -5.34
C ASN A 123 10.68 -19.30 -4.73
N ARG A 124 11.00 -18.97 -3.46
CA ARG A 124 10.37 -17.91 -2.66
C ARG A 124 8.87 -18.15 -2.48
N LEU A 125 8.53 -19.40 -2.19
CA LEU A 125 7.22 -19.79 -1.68
C LEU A 125 7.28 -19.79 -0.15
N PHE A 126 6.37 -19.07 0.47
CA PHE A 126 6.27 -18.93 1.92
C PHE A 126 5.07 -19.71 2.39
N ILE A 127 5.26 -20.53 3.42
CA ILE A 127 4.20 -21.34 4.03
C ILE A 127 4.24 -21.09 5.54
N GLU A 128 3.12 -20.59 6.05
CA GLU A 128 2.92 -20.30 7.46
C GLU A 128 1.69 -21.06 7.95
N ARG A 129 1.80 -21.82 9.04
CA ARG A 129 0.64 -22.45 9.67
C ARG A 129 -0.04 -21.44 10.59
N ARG A 130 -1.33 -21.20 10.38
CA ARG A 130 -2.14 -20.30 11.20
C ARG A 130 -2.60 -21.00 12.47
N ASP A 131 -2.07 -20.58 13.61
CA ASP A 131 -2.51 -20.86 14.99
C ASP A 131 -3.18 -22.24 15.19
N LEU A 132 -4.27 -22.32 15.95
CA LEU A 132 -4.96 -23.59 16.24
C LEU A 132 -5.91 -24.03 15.11
N SER A 133 -6.08 -23.23 14.05
CA SER A 133 -7.00 -23.59 12.95
C SER A 133 -6.46 -24.71 12.05
N GLY A 134 -5.14 -24.94 12.05
CA GLY A 134 -4.50 -25.92 11.18
C GLY A 134 -4.56 -25.56 9.69
N GLU A 135 -4.84 -24.29 9.40
CA GLU A 135 -4.80 -23.74 8.05
C GLU A 135 -3.40 -23.25 7.72
N PHE A 136 -3.10 -23.14 6.44
CA PHE A 136 -1.81 -22.68 5.96
C PHE A 136 -2.02 -21.42 5.11
N ILE A 137 -1.26 -20.38 5.41
CA ILE A 137 -1.12 -19.21 4.58
C ILE A 137 0.03 -19.49 3.62
N VAL A 138 -0.27 -19.48 2.33
CA VAL A 138 0.70 -19.73 1.27
C VAL A 138 0.76 -18.50 0.37
N TYR A 139 1.95 -17.95 0.19
CA TYR A 139 2.15 -16.81 -0.71
C TYR A 139 3.53 -16.85 -1.35
N SER A 140 3.73 -16.06 -2.40
CA SER A 140 5.03 -15.89 -3.03
C SER A 140 5.34 -14.42 -3.24
N ASP A 141 6.62 -14.07 -3.08
CA ASP A 141 7.14 -12.75 -3.47
C ASP A 141 7.92 -12.80 -4.79
N ASN A 142 7.82 -13.92 -5.52
CA ASN A 142 8.48 -14.11 -6.80
C ASN A 142 7.92 -13.13 -7.84
N PRO A 143 8.75 -12.25 -8.42
CA PRO A 143 8.30 -11.19 -9.33
C PRO A 143 7.63 -11.71 -10.60
N LYS A 144 7.84 -12.99 -10.96
CA LYS A 144 7.13 -13.60 -12.09
C LYS A 144 5.61 -13.52 -11.94
N PHE A 145 5.08 -13.59 -10.72
CA PHE A 145 3.64 -13.52 -10.45
C PHE A 145 3.06 -12.10 -10.54
N ASP A 146 3.90 -11.06 -10.50
CA ASP A 146 3.42 -9.67 -10.61
C ASP A 146 2.88 -9.38 -12.03
N SER A 147 3.49 -9.99 -13.05
CA SER A 147 3.14 -9.76 -14.46
C SER A 147 1.76 -10.31 -14.88
N LEU A 148 1.34 -11.43 -14.27
CA LEU A 148 0.02 -12.05 -14.51
C LEU A 148 -1.12 -11.13 -14.03
N ASN A 149 -0.92 -10.44 -12.91
CA ASN A 149 -1.93 -9.56 -12.33
C ASN A 149 -2.05 -8.22 -13.08
N ASN A 150 -0.93 -7.68 -13.59
CA ASN A 150 -0.96 -6.47 -14.40
C ASN A 150 -1.80 -6.62 -15.68
N ASN A 151 -1.82 -7.82 -16.27
CA ASN A 151 -2.64 -8.11 -17.45
C ASN A 151 -4.14 -8.23 -17.10
N CYS A 152 -4.46 -8.80 -15.93
CA CYS A 152 -5.83 -8.91 -15.45
C CYS A 152 -6.42 -7.54 -15.08
N ASN A 153 -5.66 -6.70 -14.36
CA ASN A 153 -6.07 -5.34 -14.02
C ASN A 153 -6.27 -4.45 -15.26
N LYS A 154 -5.43 -4.60 -16.30
CA LYS A 154 -5.61 -3.92 -17.59
C LYS A 154 -6.88 -4.36 -18.33
N GLN A 155 -7.35 -5.59 -18.14
CA GLN A 155 -8.61 -6.06 -18.73
C GLN A 155 -9.82 -5.52 -17.97
N ILE A 156 -9.77 -5.46 -16.65
CA ILE A 156 -10.84 -4.90 -15.80
C ILE A 156 -11.02 -3.41 -16.06
N ALA A 157 -9.93 -2.63 -16.07
CA ALA A 157 -9.97 -1.20 -16.39
C ALA A 157 -10.46 -0.89 -17.82
N ARG A 158 -10.40 -1.84 -18.75
CA ARG A 158 -10.97 -1.70 -20.10
C ARG A 158 -12.48 -1.95 -20.13
N LEU A 159 -13.01 -2.76 -19.22
CA LEU A 159 -14.44 -3.06 -19.13
C LEU A 159 -15.22 -1.90 -18.49
N ASP A 160 -14.62 -1.21 -17.51
CA ASP A 160 -15.23 -0.03 -16.86
C ASP A 160 -15.29 1.22 -17.76
N ASN A 161 -14.55 1.22 -18.87
CA ASN A 161 -14.52 2.31 -19.86
C ASN A 161 -15.44 2.07 -21.08
N VAL A 162 -16.30 1.04 -21.06
CA VAL A 162 -17.27 0.81 -22.14
C VAL A 162 -18.53 1.66 -21.89
N PRO A 163 -18.86 2.64 -22.74
CA PRO A 163 -20.08 3.42 -22.57
C PRO A 163 -21.31 2.52 -22.76
N VAL A 164 -22.20 2.55 -21.78
CA VAL A 164 -23.52 1.89 -21.83
C VAL A 164 -24.32 2.53 -22.97
N LYS A 165 -24.45 1.83 -24.10
CA LYS A 165 -25.38 2.25 -25.16
C LYS A 165 -26.82 2.07 -24.66
N GLU A 166 -27.49 3.18 -24.39
CA GLU A 166 -28.94 3.22 -24.17
C GLU A 166 -29.66 2.59 -25.37
N ARG A 167 -30.38 1.50 -25.14
CA ARG A 167 -31.29 0.91 -26.13
C ARG A 167 -32.62 1.65 -26.03
N HIS A 168 -32.88 2.58 -26.94
CA HIS A 168 -34.23 3.11 -27.13
C HIS A 168 -35.16 1.99 -27.63
N HIS A 169 -36.13 1.63 -26.78
CA HIS A 169 -37.32 0.91 -27.22
C HIS A 169 -38.17 1.86 -28.08
N LYS A 170 -38.32 1.54 -29.36
CA LYS A 170 -39.47 2.02 -30.14
C LYS A 170 -40.64 1.07 -29.86
N GLN A 171 -41.72 1.64 -29.31
CA GLN A 171 -43.07 1.07 -29.36
C GLN A 171 -43.62 1.19 -30.80
#